data_AF-A0AAV6B377-F1
#
_entry.id   AF-A0AAV6B377-F1
#
_cell.length_a   1.000
_cell.length_b   1.000
_cell.length_c   1.000
_cell.angle_alpha   90.00
_cell.angle_beta   90.00
_cell.angle_gamma   90.00
#
_symmetry.space_group_name_H-M   'P 1'
#
loop_
_entity.id
_entity.type
_entity.pdbx_description
1 polymer ?
#
loop_
_entity_poly.entity_id
_entity_poly.type
_entity_poly.pdbx_seq_one_letter_code
_entity_poly.pdbx_strand_id
1 'polypeptide(L)'
;MAKSSKKTVWLILAVLLLVMTQLGVIGFVLARTFSPNVAAQAQPNQVQRGRQNFSQPIARKSSPRQPVRKIVADRPRPTGPRAELPQFSKAGGVYKDAFNVELSTKSKDATIRYTLDGSEPVESSPAYSGPISIKQSTLLRAACFAPGVVPSIAASEAYNLIDDDLENFSSNLPIIIINAFNQPLGYSEYVPMSARFIDVAGTRATMTGVADFDGWADVKRRGFTSLRFPKMSLTVKTRDDEGDKTKAPLFGLPSDSDWVLYAPYVDKTMMRDVLGYELSNQMGRYAPRTRFVEVFIHRGGAKVSYRDYAGVYVLVEKVKRGKERVNITKLGTNDDTEPAISGGYILKRDHGAMNRGNRGWGGDGPPRASDDGAGFITPRGLHLFYVEPNEDELTDAQKKWMTRYFTEFDRALYGSNFTNPTNGYAKYLDVDAFIDHFWLAEVTKNVDAFRYSAFLHKPRGGKIIMGPAWDWNLSFGNADYYDGYETSGWYYENLRDTEISWIYRLRQDPDFMQRSADRWAELRRDVLAPEKVLARVDAMRVQLQESQERNFRKWPVLGRTIKPNYYVGRTFDDEVNWMKLWIRDRIAWIDRQYPAVPKLSEKPGRVAPGTKVKLTG
;
A
#
# COMPACT_ATOMS: atom_id res chain seq x y z
N MET A 1 13.56 74.03 -49.78
CA MET A 1 14.27 73.86 -48.48
C MET A 1 13.60 72.67 -47.78
N ALA A 2 14.19 71.46 -47.83
CA ALA A 2 15.18 70.88 -46.90
C ALA A 2 14.61 70.64 -45.49
N LYS A 3 14.71 69.49 -44.78
CA LYS A 3 15.40 68.18 -44.87
C LYS A 3 14.76 67.31 -43.75
N SER A 4 14.19 66.12 -44.00
CA SER A 4 14.78 64.76 -43.88
C SER A 4 15.95 64.58 -42.88
N SER A 5 15.82 63.57 -41.99
CA SER A 5 16.95 62.67 -41.68
C SER A 5 16.50 61.35 -41.04
N LYS A 6 16.14 60.39 -41.91
CA LYS A 6 16.52 58.96 -42.00
C LYS A 6 16.76 58.06 -40.77
N LYS A 7 16.75 58.53 -39.51
CA LYS A 7 17.02 57.69 -38.34
C LYS A 7 15.78 56.99 -37.77
N THR A 8 14.59 57.57 -37.92
CA THR A 8 13.34 56.99 -37.39
C THR A 8 12.81 55.82 -38.21
N VAL A 9 13.08 55.80 -39.53
CA VAL A 9 12.61 54.75 -40.44
C VAL A 9 13.37 53.43 -40.23
N TRP A 10 14.65 53.49 -39.86
CA TRP A 10 15.44 52.29 -39.58
C TRP A 10 15.12 51.66 -38.21
N LEU A 11 14.70 52.46 -37.23
CA LEU A 11 14.33 51.94 -35.90
C LEU A 11 12.98 51.20 -35.93
N ILE A 12 12.04 51.64 -36.78
CA ILE A 12 10.73 50.99 -36.94
C ILE A 12 10.85 49.68 -37.73
N LEU A 13 11.72 49.63 -38.75
CA LEU A 13 11.96 48.41 -39.53
C LEU A 13 12.73 47.33 -38.74
N ALA A 14 13.60 47.70 -37.80
CA ALA A 14 14.28 46.75 -36.93
C ALA A 14 13.36 46.11 -35.87
N VAL A 15 12.36 46.86 -35.38
CA VAL A 15 11.37 46.34 -34.40
C VAL A 15 10.31 45.47 -35.09
N LEU A 16 9.96 45.75 -36.35
CA LEU A 16 9.04 44.90 -37.14
C LEU A 16 9.68 43.58 -37.63
N LEU A 17 11.00 43.51 -37.79
CA LEU A 17 11.67 42.26 -38.16
C LEU A 17 11.93 41.33 -36.95
N LEU A 18 12.00 41.88 -35.74
CA LEU A 18 12.20 41.09 -34.50
C LEU A 18 10.90 40.48 -33.95
N VAL A 19 9.74 41.01 -34.34
CA VAL A 19 8.41 40.49 -33.96
C VAL A 19 7.91 39.42 -34.95
N MET A 20 8.53 39.30 -36.13
CA MET A 20 8.17 38.32 -37.17
C MET A 20 8.91 36.97 -37.07
N THR A 21 9.75 36.75 -36.06
CA THR A 21 10.43 35.45 -35.83
C THR A 21 9.99 34.72 -34.56
N GLN A 22 8.93 35.16 -33.86
CA GLN A 22 8.44 34.47 -32.66
C GLN A 22 6.93 34.16 -32.59
N LEU A 23 6.14 34.33 -33.66
CA LEU A 23 4.71 33.91 -33.67
C LEU A 23 4.31 33.16 -34.95
N GLY A 24 5.03 32.06 -35.19
CA GLY A 24 4.70 31.05 -36.20
C GLY A 24 4.38 29.69 -35.59
N VAL A 25 3.61 29.63 -34.49
CA VAL A 25 2.92 28.40 -34.04
C VAL A 25 1.58 28.79 -33.40
N ILE A 26 0.49 28.42 -34.08
CA ILE A 26 -0.93 28.36 -33.67
C ILE A 26 -1.82 29.57 -34.04
N GLY A 27 -2.72 29.31 -35.02
CA GLY A 27 -4.13 29.66 -34.88
C GLY A 27 -4.80 30.33 -36.08
N PHE A 28 -5.03 29.62 -37.20
CA PHE A 28 -5.97 30.08 -38.23
C PHE A 28 -7.09 29.06 -38.43
N VAL A 29 -8.31 29.47 -38.09
CA VAL A 29 -9.57 28.77 -38.28
C VAL A 29 -10.47 29.68 -39.13
N LEU A 30 -10.88 29.15 -40.30
CA LEU A 30 -12.13 29.37 -41.05
C LEU A 30 -12.49 30.73 -41.69
N ALA A 31 -12.62 30.70 -43.02
CA ALA A 31 -13.74 31.21 -43.84
C ALA A 31 -13.56 30.68 -45.29
N ARG A 32 -14.54 30.31 -46.14
CA ARG A 32 -16.01 30.17 -46.12
C ARG A 32 -16.46 29.50 -47.46
N THR A 33 -17.47 28.62 -47.41
CA THR A 33 -18.60 28.35 -48.37
C THR A 33 -18.42 28.06 -49.87
N PHE A 34 -18.92 26.89 -50.36
CA PHE A 34 -20.19 26.65 -51.12
C PHE A 34 -20.32 25.16 -51.58
N SER A 35 -21.53 24.57 -51.50
CA SER A 35 -21.97 23.16 -51.77
C SER A 35 -22.35 22.89 -53.26
N PRO A 36 -23.00 21.76 -53.73
CA PRO A 36 -23.49 20.51 -53.09
C PRO A 36 -23.37 19.16 -53.88
N ASN A 37 -23.74 18.05 -53.20
CA ASN A 37 -24.34 16.75 -53.63
C ASN A 37 -23.71 15.84 -54.72
N VAL A 38 -23.54 14.54 -54.40
CA VAL A 38 -24.26 13.36 -54.99
C VAL A 38 -23.82 12.07 -54.27
N ALA A 39 -24.78 11.15 -54.11
CA ALA A 39 -24.75 9.87 -53.41
C ALA A 39 -23.93 8.75 -54.11
N ALA A 40 -23.49 7.72 -53.36
CA ALA A 40 -23.88 6.30 -53.60
C ALA A 40 -22.95 5.27 -52.90
N GLN A 41 -23.62 4.41 -52.11
CA GLN A 41 -23.52 2.93 -52.06
C GLN A 41 -22.29 2.18 -51.51
N ALA A 42 -22.68 1.13 -50.77
CA ALA A 42 -21.93 0.17 -49.99
C ALA A 42 -21.23 -0.94 -50.80
N GLN A 43 -20.29 -1.59 -50.08
CA GLN A 43 -19.92 -3.01 -50.06
C GLN A 43 -18.48 -3.41 -50.47
N PRO A 44 -17.95 -4.51 -49.86
CA PRO A 44 -16.55 -4.64 -49.50
C PRO A 44 -15.79 -5.64 -50.38
N ASN A 45 -14.47 -5.45 -50.55
CA ASN A 45 -13.61 -6.46 -51.14
C ASN A 45 -12.80 -7.20 -50.08
N GLN A 46 -13.12 -8.49 -49.96
CA GLN A 46 -12.26 -9.52 -49.42
C GLN A 46 -10.97 -9.63 -50.24
N VAL A 47 -9.85 -9.89 -49.58
CA VAL A 47 -8.66 -10.43 -50.24
C VAL A 47 -8.33 -11.79 -49.65
N GLN A 48 -8.22 -12.74 -50.57
CA GLN A 48 -8.08 -14.17 -50.41
C GLN A 48 -6.78 -14.57 -49.71
N ARG A 49 -6.90 -15.64 -48.91
CA ARG A 49 -5.79 -16.40 -48.34
C ARG A 49 -5.10 -17.23 -49.43
N GLY A 50 -3.84 -16.93 -49.72
CA GLY A 50 -2.90 -17.84 -50.36
C GLY A 50 -2.10 -18.61 -49.30
N ARG A 51 -2.36 -19.91 -49.17
CA ARG A 51 -1.52 -20.86 -48.43
C ARG A 51 -0.26 -21.13 -49.26
N GLN A 52 0.92 -20.95 -48.67
CA GLN A 52 2.08 -21.76 -49.03
C GLN A 52 2.65 -22.42 -47.77
N ASN A 53 2.69 -23.74 -47.83
CA ASN A 53 3.27 -24.63 -46.85
C ASN A 53 4.79 -24.50 -46.86
N PHE A 54 5.38 -24.16 -45.72
CA PHE A 54 6.74 -24.60 -45.39
C PHE A 54 6.65 -25.55 -44.20
N SER A 55 6.71 -26.83 -44.54
CA SER A 55 6.92 -27.94 -43.62
C SER A 55 8.41 -27.97 -43.27
N GLN A 56 8.78 -27.66 -42.03
CA GLN A 56 9.78 -28.39 -41.21
C GLN A 56 9.69 -27.89 -39.74
N PRO A 57 9.71 -28.79 -38.75
CA PRO A 57 9.54 -28.43 -37.35
C PRO A 57 10.86 -27.92 -36.77
N ILE A 58 11.01 -26.60 -36.63
CA ILE A 58 11.99 -26.09 -35.66
C ILE A 58 11.37 -26.31 -34.28
N ALA A 59 11.70 -27.46 -33.69
CA ALA A 59 11.52 -27.71 -32.27
C ALA A 59 12.31 -26.66 -31.49
N ARG A 60 11.66 -25.51 -31.18
CA ARG A 60 12.14 -24.63 -30.13
C ARG A 60 12.02 -25.42 -28.83
N LYS A 61 13.13 -26.01 -28.40
CA LYS A 61 13.35 -26.35 -27.00
C LYS A 61 13.11 -25.06 -26.21
N SER A 62 11.91 -24.90 -25.69
CA SER A 62 11.66 -24.03 -24.56
C SER A 62 12.50 -24.60 -23.43
N SER A 63 13.70 -24.05 -23.23
CA SER A 63 14.40 -24.27 -21.97
C SER A 63 13.41 -23.92 -20.87
N PRO A 64 13.08 -24.87 -19.97
CA PRO A 64 12.26 -24.56 -18.81
C PRO A 64 12.93 -23.39 -18.12
N ARG A 65 12.18 -22.31 -17.85
CA ARG A 65 12.59 -21.36 -16.82
C ARG A 65 12.66 -22.18 -15.55
N GLN A 66 13.85 -22.63 -15.19
CA GLN A 66 14.07 -23.11 -13.85
C GLN A 66 13.73 -21.93 -12.93
N PRO A 67 12.91 -22.14 -11.90
CA PRO A 67 12.81 -21.15 -10.85
C PRO A 67 14.25 -20.88 -10.40
N VAL A 68 14.60 -19.61 -10.23
CA VAL A 68 15.77 -19.26 -9.43
C VAL A 68 15.42 -19.71 -8.02
N ARG A 69 15.64 -21.01 -7.78
CA ARG A 69 15.70 -21.60 -6.46
C ARG A 69 16.66 -20.68 -5.73
N LYS A 70 16.23 -20.11 -4.60
CA LYS A 70 17.17 -19.71 -3.57
C LYS A 70 18.04 -20.93 -3.32
N ILE A 71 19.19 -21.01 -3.98
CA ILE A 71 20.33 -21.73 -3.48
C ILE A 71 20.96 -20.78 -2.45
N VAL A 72 20.20 -20.47 -1.39
CA VAL A 72 20.81 -20.56 -0.06
C VAL A 72 20.75 -22.04 0.18
N ALA A 73 21.78 -22.72 -0.29
CA ALA A 73 21.94 -24.14 -0.08
C ALA A 73 21.72 -24.40 1.41
N ASP A 74 21.07 -25.53 1.68
CA ASP A 74 21.16 -26.30 2.89
C ASP A 74 22.64 -26.67 3.12
N ARG A 75 23.50 -25.66 3.32
CA ARG A 75 24.88 -25.86 3.73
C ARG A 75 24.75 -26.47 5.12
N PRO A 76 25.29 -27.67 5.36
CA PRO A 76 25.37 -28.16 6.72
C PRO A 76 26.01 -27.05 7.55
N ARG A 77 25.29 -26.54 8.56
CA ARG A 77 25.85 -25.57 9.50
C ARG A 77 27.15 -26.19 9.99
N PRO A 78 28.30 -25.54 9.78
CA PRO A 78 29.58 -26.17 10.07
C PRO A 78 29.60 -26.65 11.53
N THR A 79 29.95 -27.91 11.72
CA THR A 79 29.72 -28.70 12.95
C THR A 79 30.85 -28.56 13.99
N GLY A 80 31.57 -27.44 13.99
CA GLY A 80 32.63 -27.12 14.95
C GLY A 80 32.26 -25.99 15.91
N PRO A 81 33.07 -25.73 16.95
CA PRO A 81 32.93 -24.52 17.75
C PRO A 81 33.00 -23.29 16.83
N ARG A 82 32.10 -22.33 17.07
CA ARG A 82 32.06 -21.06 16.35
C ARG A 82 32.73 -19.98 17.19
N ALA A 83 33.49 -19.09 16.56
CA ALA A 83 34.00 -17.92 17.24
C ALA A 83 32.85 -17.05 17.76
N GLU A 84 33.05 -16.44 18.93
CA GLU A 84 32.13 -15.45 19.49
C GLU A 84 32.03 -14.21 18.61
N LEU A 85 30.88 -13.54 18.68
CA LEU A 85 30.65 -12.26 18.00
C LEU A 85 31.64 -11.19 18.49
N PRO A 86 32.15 -10.32 17.60
CA PRO A 86 32.84 -9.13 18.06
C PRO A 86 31.88 -8.21 18.82
N GLN A 87 32.43 -7.49 19.80
CA GLN A 87 31.72 -6.51 20.60
C GLN A 87 32.14 -5.10 20.17
N PHE A 88 31.16 -4.21 20.08
CA PHE A 88 31.36 -2.80 19.74
C PHE A 88 31.34 -1.96 21.01
N SER A 89 32.31 -1.05 21.14
CA SER A 89 32.35 -0.08 22.25
C SER A 89 31.26 1.01 22.17
N LYS A 90 30.60 1.14 21.02
CA LYS A 90 29.50 2.08 20.77
C LYS A 90 28.37 1.35 20.06
N ALA A 91 27.14 1.56 20.50
CA ALA A 91 25.96 1.02 19.83
C ALA A 91 25.62 1.86 18.58
N GLY A 92 24.92 1.24 17.64
CA GLY A 92 24.27 1.89 16.51
C GLY A 92 23.33 3.00 16.98
N GLY A 93 23.18 4.02 16.15
CA GLY A 93 22.68 5.28 16.68
C GLY A 93 22.63 6.42 15.70
N VAL A 94 22.12 7.53 16.22
CA VAL A 94 22.25 8.85 15.61
C VAL A 94 23.27 9.65 16.41
N TYR A 95 24.25 10.21 15.71
CA TYR A 95 25.39 10.91 16.31
C TYR A 95 25.61 12.26 15.61
N LYS A 96 26.05 13.27 16.36
CA LYS A 96 26.38 14.59 15.78
C LYS A 96 27.83 14.67 15.32
N ASP A 97 28.72 14.33 16.24
CA ASP A 97 30.16 14.48 16.08
C ASP A 97 30.82 13.19 15.60
N ALA A 98 31.99 13.33 15.01
CA ALA A 98 32.84 12.18 14.72
C ALA A 98 33.33 11.54 16.02
N PHE A 99 33.45 10.21 16.02
CA PHE A 99 33.91 9.44 17.18
C PHE A 99 34.72 8.23 16.74
N ASN A 100 35.31 7.53 17.70
CA ASN A 100 36.01 6.27 17.46
C ASN A 100 35.21 5.10 18.02
N VAL A 101 35.25 3.98 17.30
CA VAL A 101 34.68 2.69 17.70
C VAL A 101 35.82 1.71 17.88
N GLU A 102 35.95 1.19 19.08
CA GLU A 102 36.79 0.04 19.40
C GLU A 102 35.99 -1.26 19.28
N LEU A 103 36.66 -2.31 18.79
CA LEU A 103 36.15 -3.67 18.67
C LEU A 103 36.92 -4.61 19.60
N SER A 104 36.22 -5.55 20.23
CA SER A 104 36.83 -6.58 21.09
C SER A 104 36.19 -7.94 20.86
N THR A 105 36.89 -9.03 21.20
CA THR A 105 36.34 -10.39 21.16
C THR A 105 36.89 -11.19 22.33
N LYS A 106 36.09 -12.15 22.83
CA LYS A 106 36.54 -13.13 23.83
C LYS A 106 37.10 -14.40 23.18
N SER A 107 37.00 -14.53 21.86
CA SER A 107 37.54 -15.67 21.14
C SER A 107 39.06 -15.64 21.18
N LYS A 108 39.66 -16.66 21.80
CA LYS A 108 41.11 -16.80 21.87
C LYS A 108 41.72 -16.92 20.48
N ASP A 109 42.84 -16.23 20.25
CA ASP A 109 43.61 -16.23 18.99
C ASP A 109 42.82 -15.77 17.75
N ALA A 110 41.65 -15.14 17.97
CA ALA A 110 40.82 -14.63 16.88
C ALA A 110 41.29 -13.27 16.39
N THR A 111 41.31 -13.12 15.06
CA THR A 111 41.45 -11.82 14.40
C THR A 111 40.05 -11.29 14.07
N ILE A 112 39.74 -10.07 14.52
CA ILE A 112 38.52 -9.37 14.10
C ILE A 112 38.78 -8.75 12.72
N ARG A 113 37.89 -9.04 11.77
CA ARG A 113 37.87 -8.45 10.43
C ARG A 113 36.63 -7.59 10.29
N TYR A 114 36.71 -6.47 9.57
CA TYR A 114 35.60 -5.53 9.47
C TYR A 114 35.46 -4.89 8.08
N THR A 115 34.29 -4.30 7.84
CA THR A 115 33.93 -3.52 6.65
C THR A 115 33.13 -2.29 7.07
N LEU A 116 33.23 -1.20 6.30
CA LEU A 116 32.57 0.09 6.61
C LEU A 116 31.41 0.42 5.68
N ASP A 117 31.18 -0.42 4.67
CA ASP A 117 30.18 -0.26 3.63
C ASP A 117 29.02 -1.26 3.76
N GLY A 118 29.00 -2.03 4.86
CA GLY A 118 28.01 -3.07 5.09
C GLY A 118 28.23 -4.37 4.31
N SER A 119 29.34 -4.53 3.58
CA SER A 119 29.69 -5.81 2.96
C SER A 119 30.08 -6.86 4.01
N GLU A 120 29.88 -8.15 3.72
CA GLU A 120 30.24 -9.21 4.68
C GLU A 120 31.76 -9.25 4.91
N PRO A 121 32.25 -9.16 6.15
CA PRO A 121 33.68 -9.33 6.43
C PRO A 121 34.14 -10.74 6.09
N VAL A 122 35.27 -10.83 5.39
CA VAL A 122 35.93 -12.09 5.02
C VAL A 122 37.37 -12.09 5.53
N GLU A 123 38.09 -13.21 5.41
CA GLU A 123 39.49 -13.31 5.88
C GLU A 123 40.42 -12.29 5.22
N SER A 124 40.13 -11.84 4.00
CA SER A 124 40.89 -10.79 3.30
C SER A 124 40.45 -9.36 3.63
N SER A 125 39.37 -9.16 4.40
CA SER A 125 38.95 -7.83 4.85
C SER A 125 39.98 -7.22 5.79
N PRO A 126 39.98 -5.89 6.00
CA PRO A 126 40.87 -5.24 6.96
C PRO A 126 40.83 -5.89 8.36
N ALA A 127 42.01 -6.20 8.91
CA ALA A 127 42.14 -6.65 10.29
C ALA A 127 42.04 -5.44 11.24
N TYR A 128 41.26 -5.58 12.30
CA TYR A 128 41.18 -4.59 13.35
C TYR A 128 42.51 -4.54 14.13
N SER A 129 43.12 -3.36 14.20
CA SER A 129 44.42 -3.12 14.86
C SER A 129 44.43 -1.89 15.76
N GLY A 130 43.32 -1.15 15.84
CA GLY A 130 43.15 0.05 16.65
C GLY A 130 41.80 0.71 16.39
N PRO A 131 41.43 1.74 17.17
CA PRO A 131 40.12 2.38 17.09
C PRO A 131 39.75 2.84 15.66
N ILE A 132 38.53 2.55 15.23
CA ILE A 132 37.99 2.90 13.91
C ILE A 132 37.32 4.27 13.99
N SER A 133 37.78 5.22 13.19
CA SER A 133 37.21 6.57 13.16
C SER A 133 35.96 6.66 12.29
N ILE A 134 34.82 6.98 12.90
CA ILE A 134 33.53 7.21 12.24
C ILE A 134 33.37 8.73 12.04
N LYS A 135 33.55 9.17 10.79
CA LYS A 135 33.46 10.60 10.40
C LYS A 135 32.24 10.92 9.53
N GLN A 136 31.52 9.89 9.11
CA GLN A 136 30.38 9.97 8.22
C GLN A 136 29.41 8.81 8.55
N SER A 137 28.18 8.84 8.03
CA SER A 137 27.24 7.74 8.25
C SER A 137 27.84 6.43 7.72
N THR A 138 27.92 5.42 8.59
CA THR A 138 28.70 4.20 8.36
C THR A 138 27.91 2.98 8.79
N LEU A 139 27.93 1.93 7.97
CA LEU A 139 27.44 0.61 8.35
C LEU A 139 28.64 -0.29 8.59
N LEU A 140 29.02 -0.40 9.87
CA LEU A 140 30.18 -1.17 10.29
C LEU A 140 29.76 -2.61 10.55
N ARG A 141 30.28 -3.56 9.77
CA ARG A 141 30.15 -5.00 10.05
C ARG A 141 31.48 -5.55 10.53
N ALA A 142 31.48 -6.46 11.49
CA ALA A 142 32.67 -7.14 11.98
C ALA A 142 32.41 -8.62 12.25
N ALA A 143 33.40 -9.48 11.99
CA ALA A 143 33.38 -10.90 12.31
C ALA A 143 34.73 -11.38 12.85
N CYS A 144 34.71 -12.41 13.69
CA CYS A 144 35.90 -13.02 14.28
C CYS A 144 36.33 -14.26 13.48
N PHE A 145 37.63 -14.33 13.16
CA PHE A 145 38.25 -15.43 12.42
C PHE A 145 39.37 -16.03 13.27
N ALA A 146 39.33 -17.34 13.52
CA ALA A 146 40.36 -18.04 14.27
C ALA A 146 40.73 -19.37 13.57
N PRO A 147 42.00 -19.80 13.60
CA PRO A 147 42.43 -21.05 12.99
C PRO A 147 41.64 -22.26 13.53
N GLY A 148 41.13 -23.12 12.64
CA GLY A 148 40.44 -24.36 13.01
C GLY A 148 39.06 -24.18 13.64
N VAL A 149 38.51 -22.96 13.66
CA VAL A 149 37.21 -22.61 14.25
C VAL A 149 36.33 -22.00 13.16
N VAL A 150 35.03 -22.25 13.21
CA VAL A 150 34.08 -21.61 12.29
C VAL A 150 34.05 -20.11 12.60
N PRO A 151 34.18 -19.21 11.60
CA PRO A 151 34.05 -17.77 11.84
C PRO A 151 32.74 -17.41 12.54
N SER A 152 32.75 -16.35 13.35
CA SER A 152 31.51 -15.80 13.88
C SER A 152 30.61 -15.39 12.71
N ILE A 153 29.30 -15.31 12.94
CA ILE A 153 28.50 -14.46 12.04
C ILE A 153 29.01 -13.01 12.15
N ALA A 154 28.77 -12.19 11.14
CA ALA A 154 29.05 -10.77 11.27
C ALA A 154 28.05 -10.13 12.24
N ALA A 155 28.54 -9.30 13.15
CA ALA A 155 27.72 -8.37 13.92
C ALA A 155 27.78 -6.99 13.27
N SER A 156 26.69 -6.22 13.34
CA SER A 156 26.59 -4.93 12.64
C SER A 156 26.17 -3.79 13.54
N GLU A 157 26.72 -2.60 13.29
CA GLU A 157 26.25 -1.34 13.86
C GLU A 157 26.07 -0.27 12.78
N ALA A 158 24.88 0.33 12.75
CA ALA A 158 24.55 1.42 11.83
C ALA A 158 24.71 2.77 12.53
N TYR A 159 25.72 3.53 12.15
CA TYR A 159 25.98 4.87 12.66
C TYR A 159 25.44 5.90 11.67
N ASN A 160 24.41 6.64 12.06
CA ASN A 160 23.83 7.73 11.28
C ASN A 160 24.35 9.05 11.84
N LEU A 161 25.29 9.68 11.14
CA LEU A 161 25.75 11.01 11.56
C LEU A 161 24.78 12.05 11.02
N ILE A 162 24.34 13.00 11.84
CA ILE A 162 23.44 14.08 11.41
C ILE A 162 24.18 15.38 11.16
N ASP A 163 23.68 16.14 10.19
CA ASP A 163 24.07 17.52 9.93
C ASP A 163 23.48 18.47 10.98
N ASP A 164 24.07 19.65 11.13
CA ASP A 164 23.63 20.64 12.11
C ASP A 164 22.19 21.12 11.83
N ASP A 165 21.73 21.02 10.57
CA ASP A 165 20.35 21.35 10.19
C ASP A 165 19.27 20.41 10.80
N LEU A 166 19.69 19.26 11.34
CA LEU A 166 18.82 18.31 12.05
C LEU A 166 19.01 18.29 13.56
N GLU A 167 19.95 19.07 14.12
CA GLU A 167 20.25 19.06 15.56
C GLU A 167 19.01 19.32 16.42
N ASN A 168 18.19 20.29 16.00
CA ASN A 168 16.97 20.68 16.70
C ASN A 168 15.70 20.12 16.04
N PHE A 169 15.84 19.18 15.08
CA PHE A 169 14.68 18.57 14.46
C PHE A 169 13.91 17.73 15.49
N SER A 170 12.63 18.03 15.62
CA SER A 170 11.71 17.26 16.45
C SER A 170 10.32 17.26 15.84
N SER A 171 9.53 16.23 16.18
CA SER A 171 8.18 16.05 15.67
C SER A 171 7.22 15.56 16.74
N ASN A 172 5.95 15.90 16.62
CA ASN A 172 4.87 15.26 17.37
C ASN A 172 4.49 13.88 16.78
N LEU A 173 5.11 13.48 15.67
CA LEU A 173 5.01 12.14 15.08
C LEU A 173 6.31 11.34 15.29
N PRO A 174 6.26 10.00 15.34
CA PRO A 174 7.46 9.17 15.28
C PRO A 174 8.30 9.45 14.03
N ILE A 175 9.61 9.23 14.15
CA ILE A 175 10.60 9.48 13.10
C ILE A 175 11.17 8.14 12.61
N ILE A 176 11.31 7.99 11.30
CA ILE A 176 11.98 6.83 10.70
C ILE A 176 13.16 7.31 9.86
N ILE A 177 14.33 6.70 10.08
CA ILE A 177 15.51 6.90 9.26
C ILE A 177 15.78 5.60 8.50
N ILE A 178 15.77 5.66 7.17
CA ILE A 178 16.24 4.57 6.31
C ILE A 178 17.53 5.03 5.66
N ASN A 179 18.60 4.26 5.84
CA ASN A 179 19.88 4.54 5.21
C ASN A 179 20.26 3.42 4.24
N ALA A 180 20.40 3.80 2.98
CA ALA A 180 20.75 2.88 1.90
C ALA A 180 22.26 2.70 1.72
N PHE A 181 23.13 3.54 2.31
CA PHE A 181 24.59 3.47 2.17
C PHE A 181 25.07 3.26 0.72
N ASN A 182 24.63 4.14 -0.19
CA ASN A 182 24.89 4.08 -1.65
C ASN A 182 24.20 2.94 -2.42
N GLN A 183 23.35 2.13 -1.78
CA GLN A 183 22.57 1.12 -2.49
C GLN A 183 21.37 1.73 -3.22
N PRO A 184 21.11 1.36 -4.49
CA PRO A 184 19.94 1.86 -5.21
C PRO A 184 18.66 1.20 -4.67
N LEU A 185 17.61 1.99 -4.45
CA LEU A 185 16.29 1.44 -4.08
C LEU A 185 15.68 0.63 -5.24
N GLY A 186 15.54 -0.69 -5.06
CA GLY A 186 14.98 -1.63 -6.02
C GLY A 186 13.48 -1.46 -6.29
N TYR A 187 13.05 -1.78 -7.53
CA TYR A 187 11.63 -1.78 -7.93
C TYR A 187 10.91 -3.10 -7.61
N SER A 188 11.55 -4.24 -7.85
CA SER A 188 11.02 -5.59 -7.57
C SER A 188 11.80 -6.27 -6.44
N GLU A 189 13.10 -5.98 -6.36
CA GLU A 189 14.02 -6.61 -5.41
C GLU A 189 14.08 -5.87 -4.07
N TYR A 190 14.23 -6.65 -3.01
CA TYR A 190 14.61 -6.13 -1.70
C TYR A 190 16.09 -5.79 -1.69
N VAL A 191 16.39 -4.65 -1.07
CA VAL A 191 17.75 -4.14 -0.90
C VAL A 191 18.00 -4.02 0.60
N PRO A 192 19.09 -4.62 1.10
CA PRO A 192 19.40 -4.54 2.52
C PRO A 192 19.90 -3.12 2.86
N MET A 193 19.36 -2.55 3.92
CA MET A 193 19.55 -1.17 4.39
C MET A 193 19.57 -1.17 5.92
N SER A 194 19.95 -0.05 6.54
CA SER A 194 19.58 0.16 7.95
C SER A 194 18.23 0.87 8.05
N ALA A 195 17.49 0.54 9.10
CA ALA A 195 16.28 1.24 9.47
C ALA A 195 16.28 1.51 10.98
N ARG A 196 15.96 2.75 11.34
CA ARG A 196 15.78 3.19 12.72
C ARG A 196 14.38 3.77 12.89
N PHE A 197 13.65 3.30 13.88
CA PHE A 197 12.27 3.69 14.19
C PHE A 197 12.24 4.35 15.55
N ILE A 198 12.23 5.68 15.57
CA ILE A 198 12.34 6.50 16.77
C ILE A 198 10.93 6.90 17.22
N ASP A 199 10.54 6.46 18.42
CA ASP A 199 9.21 6.75 18.96
C ASP A 199 9.17 8.13 19.61
N VAL A 200 7.96 8.60 19.91
CA VAL A 200 7.71 9.83 20.65
C VAL A 200 8.00 9.60 22.13
N ALA A 201 9.04 10.22 22.66
CA ALA A 201 9.34 10.21 24.09
C ALA A 201 8.64 11.40 24.78
N GLY A 202 7.63 11.12 25.59
CA GLY A 202 6.82 12.16 26.25
C GLY A 202 5.90 12.85 25.25
N THR A 203 6.33 13.98 24.68
CA THR A 203 5.49 14.77 23.74
C THR A 203 6.08 14.89 22.34
N ARG A 204 7.38 14.60 22.14
CA ARG A 204 8.05 14.74 20.83
C ARG A 204 9.05 13.62 20.58
N ALA A 205 9.20 13.24 19.32
CA ALA A 205 10.34 12.48 18.82
C ALA A 205 11.47 13.45 18.43
N THR A 206 12.72 13.05 18.65
CA THR A 206 13.94 13.78 18.23
C THR A 206 14.86 12.84 17.45
N MET A 207 15.81 13.37 16.69
CA MET A 207 16.72 12.54 15.89
C MET A 207 17.54 11.55 16.75
N THR A 208 17.84 11.89 18.00
CA THR A 208 18.60 11.05 18.95
C THR A 208 17.71 10.31 19.95
N GLY A 209 16.40 10.31 19.73
CA GLY A 209 15.43 9.66 20.62
C GLY A 209 15.58 8.14 20.69
N VAL A 210 14.86 7.56 21.65
CA VAL A 210 14.79 6.10 21.84
C VAL A 210 14.09 5.46 20.64
N ALA A 211 14.68 4.38 20.13
CA ALA A 211 14.15 3.66 18.99
C ALA A 211 13.51 2.32 19.42
N ASP A 212 12.34 2.02 18.86
CA ASP A 212 11.70 0.70 18.98
C ASP A 212 12.41 -0.37 18.15
N PHE A 213 13.12 0.07 17.12
CA PHE A 213 13.97 -0.78 16.30
C PHE A 213 15.14 0.03 15.75
N ASP A 214 16.33 -0.55 15.82
CA ASP A 214 17.54 -0.08 15.18
C ASP A 214 18.31 -1.29 14.66
N GLY A 215 18.49 -1.38 13.34
CA GLY A 215 19.14 -2.53 12.74
C GLY A 215 18.87 -2.68 11.26
N TRP A 216 19.04 -3.90 10.75
CA TRP A 216 18.88 -4.20 9.34
C TRP A 216 17.42 -4.20 8.90
N ALA A 217 17.20 -3.75 7.68
CA ALA A 217 15.95 -3.96 6.99
C ALA A 217 16.15 -4.25 5.51
N ASP A 218 15.38 -5.20 5.00
CA ASP A 218 15.17 -5.39 3.57
C ASP A 218 14.11 -4.40 3.10
N VAL A 219 14.49 -3.47 2.23
CA VAL A 219 13.60 -2.42 1.73
C VAL A 219 13.39 -2.57 0.22
N LYS A 220 12.14 -2.46 -0.23
CA LYS A 220 11.82 -2.31 -1.65
C LYS A 220 10.74 -1.27 -1.90
N ARG A 221 10.72 -0.68 -3.08
CA ARG A 221 9.57 0.13 -3.52
C ARG A 221 8.33 -0.75 -3.64
N ARG A 222 7.16 -0.19 -3.38
CA ARG A 222 5.89 -0.90 -3.52
C ARG A 222 4.80 -0.07 -4.19
N GLY A 223 3.76 -0.77 -4.62
CA GLY A 223 2.57 -0.19 -5.25
C GLY A 223 2.45 -0.62 -6.70
N PHE A 224 1.42 -0.12 -7.36
CA PHE A 224 1.22 -0.33 -8.80
C PHE A 224 1.26 1.01 -9.53
N THR A 225 0.17 1.78 -9.44
CA THR A 225 0.10 3.14 -10.00
C THR A 225 1.02 4.11 -9.27
N SER A 226 1.13 3.98 -7.93
CA SER A 226 1.92 4.87 -7.09
C SER A 226 3.42 4.83 -7.35
N LEU A 227 3.93 3.80 -8.03
CA LEU A 227 5.33 3.71 -8.45
C LEU A 227 5.72 4.76 -9.50
N ARG A 228 4.73 5.44 -10.09
CA ARG A 228 4.93 6.56 -11.02
C ARG A 228 5.06 7.92 -10.31
N PHE A 229 4.80 7.99 -9.00
CA PHE A 229 4.89 9.24 -8.25
C PHE A 229 6.31 9.49 -7.70
N PRO A 230 6.75 10.76 -7.60
CA PRO A 230 8.05 11.12 -7.04
C PRO A 230 8.24 10.65 -5.59
N LYS A 231 7.17 10.72 -4.78
CA LYS A 231 7.18 10.24 -3.39
C LYS A 231 6.82 8.76 -3.36
N MET A 232 7.77 7.93 -2.96
CA MET A 232 7.69 6.48 -3.15
C MET A 232 7.22 5.78 -1.87
N SER A 233 6.25 4.87 -2.00
CA SER A 233 5.89 3.95 -0.93
C SER A 233 6.90 2.80 -0.84
N LEU A 234 7.16 2.30 0.37
CA LEU A 234 8.14 1.24 0.64
C LEU A 234 7.49 0.04 1.34
N THR A 235 8.01 -1.16 1.08
CA THR A 235 7.88 -2.31 1.98
C THR A 235 9.20 -2.42 2.73
N VAL A 236 9.12 -2.53 4.05
CA VAL A 236 10.28 -2.62 4.95
C VAL A 236 10.15 -3.93 5.72
N LYS A 237 11.20 -4.76 5.70
CA LYS A 237 11.25 -5.98 6.51
C LYS A 237 12.40 -5.91 7.49
N THR A 238 12.13 -5.87 8.78
CA THR A 238 13.17 -5.84 9.82
C THR A 238 13.89 -7.18 9.92
N ARG A 239 15.22 -7.14 10.03
CA ARG A 239 16.13 -8.29 9.99
C ARG A 239 17.12 -8.26 11.15
N ASP A 240 17.63 -9.43 11.50
CA ASP A 240 18.82 -9.57 12.33
C ASP A 240 20.08 -9.62 11.45
N ASP A 241 21.23 -9.76 12.10
CA ASP A 241 22.53 -9.82 11.45
C ASP A 241 22.75 -11.07 10.57
N GLU A 242 21.97 -12.15 10.80
CA GLU A 242 21.96 -13.33 9.93
C GLU A 242 21.07 -13.14 8.68
N GLY A 243 20.33 -12.02 8.61
CA GLY A 243 19.36 -11.74 7.55
C GLY A 243 18.01 -12.44 7.77
N ASP A 244 17.80 -13.03 8.94
CA ASP A 244 16.55 -13.65 9.34
C ASP A 244 15.53 -12.59 9.77
N LYS A 245 14.25 -12.95 9.77
CA LYS A 245 13.17 -11.99 10.08
C LYS A 245 13.14 -11.70 11.58
N THR A 246 13.27 -10.43 11.94
CA THR A 246 13.14 -9.98 13.33
C THR A 246 11.82 -9.25 13.50
N LYS A 247 11.01 -9.65 14.49
CA LYS A 247 9.76 -8.95 14.78
C LYS A 247 10.00 -7.81 15.77
N ALA A 248 9.49 -6.62 15.45
CA ALA A 248 9.60 -5.44 16.31
C ALA A 248 8.21 -4.86 16.62
N PRO A 249 7.92 -4.43 17.86
CA PRO A 249 6.63 -3.84 18.25
C PRO A 249 6.59 -2.33 17.96
N LEU A 250 6.74 -1.95 16.69
CA LEU A 250 6.94 -0.55 16.28
C LEU A 250 5.77 0.36 16.68
N PHE A 251 6.05 1.41 17.44
CA PHE A 251 5.16 2.51 17.83
C PHE A 251 3.86 2.02 18.51
N GLY A 252 4.00 0.96 19.33
CA GLY A 252 2.91 0.30 20.03
C GLY A 252 2.00 -0.56 19.13
N LEU A 253 2.38 -0.83 17.88
CA LEU A 253 1.71 -1.82 17.03
C LEU A 253 2.17 -3.24 17.39
N PRO A 254 1.34 -4.28 17.17
CA PRO A 254 1.76 -5.65 17.46
C PRO A 254 3.00 -6.08 16.69
N SER A 255 3.86 -6.80 17.41
CA SER A 255 5.18 -7.19 16.93
C SER A 255 5.13 -7.96 15.61
N ASP A 256 5.84 -7.44 14.61
CA ASP A 256 5.94 -8.02 13.29
C ASP A 256 7.26 -7.64 12.61
N SER A 257 7.63 -8.40 11.59
CA SER A 257 8.80 -8.12 10.76
C SER A 257 8.46 -7.39 9.46
N ASP A 258 7.21 -7.44 8.99
CA ASP A 258 6.84 -6.98 7.64
C ASP A 258 5.95 -5.73 7.71
N TRP A 259 6.50 -4.59 7.33
CA TRP A 259 5.88 -3.28 7.43
C TRP A 259 5.76 -2.58 6.09
N VAL A 260 4.86 -1.61 6.03
CA VAL A 260 4.63 -0.77 4.86
C VAL A 260 4.80 0.67 5.26
N LEU A 261 5.59 1.42 4.51
CA LEU A 261 5.59 2.88 4.57
C LEU A 261 4.82 3.39 3.36
N TYR A 262 3.54 3.67 3.58
CA TYR A 262 2.69 4.27 2.55
C TYR A 262 3.02 5.75 2.42
N ALA A 263 3.26 6.18 1.18
CA ALA A 263 3.55 7.55 0.81
C ALA A 263 2.30 8.21 0.22
N PRO A 264 1.47 8.92 1.03
CA PRO A 264 0.38 9.69 0.49
C PRO A 264 0.96 10.81 -0.39
N TYR A 265 0.65 10.75 -1.68
CA TYR A 265 1.05 11.74 -2.68
C TYR A 265 -0.15 12.36 -3.38
N VAL A 266 -1.11 11.53 -3.80
CA VAL A 266 -2.38 11.97 -4.37
C VAL A 266 -3.44 12.22 -3.31
N ASP A 267 -3.38 11.52 -2.17
CA ASP A 267 -4.19 11.87 -1.01
C ASP A 267 -3.54 13.05 -0.28
N LYS A 268 -4.00 14.26 -0.60
CA LYS A 268 -3.48 15.50 0.00
C LYS A 268 -3.97 15.73 1.43
N THR A 269 -4.94 14.95 1.92
CA THR A 269 -5.24 14.94 3.36
C THR A 269 -4.29 14.02 4.12
N MET A 270 -3.72 13.02 3.43
CA MET A 270 -2.95 11.91 4.00
C MET A 270 -3.75 10.97 4.92
N MET A 271 -5.04 11.24 5.14
CA MET A 271 -5.87 10.60 6.17
C MET A 271 -6.73 9.46 5.65
N ARG A 272 -6.97 9.34 4.35
CA ARG A 272 -8.08 8.52 3.82
C ARG A 272 -7.91 7.02 4.08
N ASP A 273 -6.68 6.51 3.88
CA ASP A 273 -6.33 5.14 4.26
C ASP A 273 -6.56 4.91 5.77
N VAL A 274 -6.03 5.82 6.59
CA VAL A 274 -6.08 5.73 8.05
C VAL A 274 -7.54 5.72 8.53
N LEU A 275 -8.38 6.63 8.01
CA LEU A 275 -9.79 6.71 8.39
C LEU A 275 -10.56 5.47 7.96
N GLY A 276 -10.35 4.98 6.73
CA GLY A 276 -10.99 3.76 6.25
C GLY A 276 -10.67 2.54 7.13
N TYR A 277 -9.40 2.37 7.51
CA TYR A 277 -8.99 1.26 8.37
C TYR A 277 -9.52 1.39 9.79
N GLU A 278 -9.57 2.60 10.35
CA GLU A 278 -10.11 2.80 11.70
C GLU A 278 -11.61 2.58 11.76
N LEU A 279 -12.37 3.02 10.76
CA LEU A 279 -13.80 2.73 10.67
C LEU A 279 -14.05 1.22 10.59
N SER A 280 -13.30 0.49 9.74
CA SER A 280 -13.39 -0.98 9.70
C SER A 280 -13.14 -1.61 11.07
N ASN A 281 -12.07 -1.20 11.76
CA ASN A 281 -11.74 -1.72 13.09
C ASN A 281 -12.82 -1.41 14.12
N GLN A 282 -13.40 -0.20 14.10
CA GLN A 282 -14.52 0.19 14.97
C GLN A 282 -15.81 -0.56 14.66
N MET A 283 -16.01 -0.99 13.41
CA MET A 283 -17.10 -1.89 13.01
C MET A 283 -16.87 -3.35 13.47
N GLY A 284 -15.75 -3.64 14.13
CA GLY A 284 -15.39 -4.99 14.61
C GLY A 284 -14.71 -5.86 13.55
N ARG A 285 -14.23 -5.27 12.45
CA ARG A 285 -13.55 -5.98 11.36
C ARG A 285 -12.11 -5.53 11.27
N TYR A 286 -11.17 -6.45 11.48
CA TYR A 286 -9.75 -6.15 11.37
C TYR A 286 -9.43 -5.45 10.04
N ALA A 287 -8.78 -4.31 10.15
CA ALA A 287 -8.04 -3.65 9.08
C ALA A 287 -6.67 -3.23 9.64
N PRO A 288 -5.66 -3.07 8.77
CA PRO A 288 -4.33 -2.68 9.20
C PRO A 288 -4.34 -1.49 10.17
N ARG A 289 -3.69 -1.65 11.32
CA ARG A 289 -3.41 -0.51 12.20
C ARG A 289 -2.27 0.31 11.62
N THR A 290 -2.27 1.60 11.96
CA THR A 290 -1.37 2.57 11.35
C THR A 290 -0.80 3.58 12.33
N ARG A 291 0.27 4.25 11.90
CA ARG A 291 0.84 5.45 12.53
C ARG A 291 1.24 6.46 11.46
N PHE A 292 0.91 7.73 11.66
CA PHE A 292 1.57 8.81 10.91
C PHE A 292 3.01 8.94 11.38
N VAL A 293 3.95 9.07 10.45
CA VAL A 293 5.39 9.13 10.75
C VAL A 293 6.09 10.11 9.82
N GLU A 294 7.20 10.70 10.26
CA GLU A 294 8.09 11.47 9.39
C GLU A 294 9.31 10.64 8.99
N VAL A 295 9.63 10.63 7.71
CA VAL A 295 10.66 9.71 7.17
C VAL A 295 11.83 10.48 6.59
N PHE A 296 13.04 10.01 6.87
CA PHE A 296 14.28 10.39 6.20
C PHE A 296 14.79 9.19 5.39
N ILE A 297 15.10 9.41 4.12
CA ILE A 297 15.68 8.37 3.24
C ILE A 297 17.04 8.85 2.78
N HIS A 298 18.08 8.45 3.49
CA HIS A 298 19.46 8.78 3.17
C HIS A 298 20.03 7.77 2.18
N ARG A 299 20.73 8.27 1.15
CA ARG A 299 21.27 7.43 0.07
C ARG A 299 22.78 7.32 0.05
N GLY A 300 23.50 8.02 0.92
CA GLY A 300 24.96 8.13 0.87
C GLY A 300 25.67 7.65 2.13
N GLY A 301 26.98 7.92 2.19
CA GLY A 301 27.76 7.85 3.42
C GLY A 301 27.85 9.19 4.16
N ALA A 302 27.34 10.28 3.58
CA ALA A 302 27.42 11.61 4.18
C ALA A 302 26.59 11.72 5.47
N LYS A 303 26.65 12.90 6.11
CA LYS A 303 25.72 13.20 7.20
C LYS A 303 24.28 13.21 6.68
N VAL A 304 23.36 12.61 7.43
CA VAL A 304 21.91 12.73 7.22
C VAL A 304 21.52 14.19 7.47
N SER A 305 20.87 14.81 6.49
CA SER A 305 20.49 16.23 6.54
C SER A 305 19.02 16.41 6.23
N TYR A 306 18.50 17.63 6.37
CA TYR A 306 17.13 17.94 5.99
C TYR A 306 16.84 17.68 4.50
N ARG A 307 17.87 17.59 3.64
CA ARG A 307 17.71 17.18 2.23
C ARG A 307 17.16 15.76 2.09
N ASP A 308 17.47 14.89 3.05
CA ASP A 308 17.03 13.48 3.09
C ASP A 308 15.59 13.33 3.60
N TYR A 309 14.98 14.40 4.11
CA TYR A 309 13.58 14.42 4.52
C TYR A 309 12.67 14.01 3.34
N ALA A 310 11.89 12.96 3.53
CA ALA A 310 11.00 12.36 2.54
C ALA A 310 9.53 12.73 2.75
N GLY A 311 9.19 13.45 3.83
CA GLY A 311 7.81 13.86 4.14
C GLY A 311 7.11 12.96 5.13
N VAL A 312 5.80 13.17 5.26
CA VAL A 312 4.91 12.36 6.09
C VAL A 312 4.57 11.06 5.38
N TYR A 313 4.69 9.95 6.07
CA TYR A 313 4.24 8.63 5.63
C TYR A 313 3.21 8.08 6.62
N VAL A 314 2.56 7.00 6.21
CA VAL A 314 1.79 6.16 7.11
C VAL A 314 2.53 4.83 7.25
N LEU A 315 2.98 4.50 8.46
CA LEU A 315 3.39 3.13 8.80
C LEU A 315 2.12 2.28 8.84
N VAL A 316 2.06 1.23 8.03
CA VAL A 316 0.90 0.36 7.88
C VAL A 316 1.30 -1.08 8.12
N GLU A 317 0.49 -1.78 8.90
CA GLU A 317 0.53 -3.22 9.03
C GLU A 317 0.32 -3.95 7.69
N LYS A 318 1.18 -4.90 7.33
CA LYS A 318 0.90 -5.74 6.15
C LYS A 318 -0.27 -6.70 6.39
N VAL A 319 -1.19 -6.82 5.43
CA VAL A 319 -2.23 -7.87 5.46
C VAL A 319 -1.56 -9.23 5.30
N LYS A 320 -1.66 -10.05 6.34
CA LYS A 320 -1.18 -11.43 6.38
C LYS A 320 -1.82 -12.18 7.54
N ARG A 321 -1.63 -13.51 7.56
CA ARG A 321 -2.06 -14.37 8.65
C ARG A 321 -1.34 -14.00 9.96
N GLY A 322 -2.09 -13.91 11.05
CA GLY A 322 -1.54 -13.68 12.39
C GLY A 322 -2.63 -13.54 13.44
N LYS A 323 -2.32 -13.85 14.71
CA LYS A 323 -3.28 -13.78 15.82
C LYS A 323 -3.89 -12.38 15.99
N GLU A 324 -3.04 -11.36 15.85
CA GLU A 324 -3.42 -9.94 15.91
C GLU A 324 -3.77 -9.36 14.53
N ARG A 325 -3.88 -10.18 13.48
CA ARG A 325 -4.14 -9.75 12.10
C ARG A 325 -5.29 -10.58 11.50
N VAL A 326 -5.12 -11.16 10.32
CA VAL A 326 -6.06 -12.15 9.78
C VAL A 326 -5.88 -13.46 10.55
N ASN A 327 -6.71 -13.65 11.57
CA ASN A 327 -6.60 -14.79 12.48
C ASN A 327 -7.27 -16.05 11.91
N ILE A 328 -6.57 -16.71 10.99
CA ILE A 328 -6.97 -18.01 10.42
C ILE A 328 -5.88 -19.05 10.65
N THR A 329 -6.28 -20.32 10.75
CA THR A 329 -5.35 -21.45 10.84
C THR A 329 -4.48 -21.55 9.59
N LYS A 330 -3.19 -21.84 9.74
CA LYS A 330 -2.28 -22.06 8.60
C LYS A 330 -2.70 -23.33 7.84
N LEU A 331 -2.77 -23.25 6.51
CA LEU A 331 -2.85 -24.41 5.63
C LEU A 331 -1.44 -25.02 5.48
N GLY A 332 -1.30 -26.30 5.84
CA GLY A 332 -0.07 -27.06 5.66
C GLY A 332 0.10 -27.58 4.24
N THR A 333 1.33 -27.92 3.85
CA THR A 333 1.63 -28.48 2.52
C THR A 333 1.01 -29.86 2.28
N ASN A 334 0.56 -30.53 3.35
CA ASN A 334 -0.04 -31.88 3.28
C ASN A 334 -1.55 -31.85 3.59
N ASP A 335 -2.15 -30.66 3.77
CA ASP A 335 -3.57 -30.50 4.07
C ASP A 335 -4.39 -30.61 2.76
N ASP A 336 -4.44 -31.80 2.17
CA ASP A 336 -5.02 -32.07 0.84
C ASP A 336 -6.44 -32.67 0.88
N THR A 337 -6.98 -32.92 2.07
CA THR A 337 -8.32 -33.50 2.27
C THR A 337 -9.08 -32.78 3.37
N GLU A 338 -10.40 -32.96 3.38
CA GLU A 338 -11.24 -32.41 4.44
C GLU A 338 -11.01 -33.12 5.77
N PRO A 339 -11.09 -32.39 6.91
CA PRO A 339 -11.46 -30.98 7.01
C PRO A 339 -10.29 -29.99 6.79
N ALA A 340 -9.04 -30.47 6.70
CA ALA A 340 -7.85 -29.63 6.74
C ALA A 340 -7.74 -28.66 5.54
N ILE A 341 -8.08 -29.14 4.34
CA ILE A 341 -8.06 -28.36 3.08
C ILE A 341 -9.09 -27.23 3.05
N SER A 342 -10.09 -27.25 3.94
CA SER A 342 -11.26 -26.36 3.81
C SER A 342 -11.01 -24.88 4.15
N GLY A 343 -9.80 -24.52 4.55
CA GLY A 343 -9.46 -23.14 4.88
C GLY A 343 -8.00 -22.91 5.25
N GLY A 344 -7.71 -21.67 5.65
CA GLY A 344 -6.35 -21.16 5.81
C GLY A 344 -5.88 -20.32 4.62
N TYR A 345 -6.82 -19.85 3.78
CA TYR A 345 -6.54 -19.04 2.59
C TYR A 345 -6.86 -17.57 2.83
N ILE A 346 -5.95 -16.71 2.41
CA ILE A 346 -6.16 -15.29 2.14
C ILE A 346 -6.08 -15.13 0.62
N LEU A 347 -7.13 -14.56 0.05
CA LEU A 347 -7.30 -14.30 -1.38
C LEU A 347 -7.44 -12.80 -1.60
N LYS A 348 -7.26 -12.37 -2.84
CA LYS A 348 -7.65 -11.02 -3.26
C LYS A 348 -8.12 -10.96 -4.70
N ARG A 349 -8.98 -10.00 -5.01
CA ARG A 349 -9.15 -9.47 -6.37
C ARG A 349 -8.10 -8.39 -6.57
N ASP A 350 -7.31 -8.50 -7.63
CA ASP A 350 -6.32 -7.48 -8.00
C ASP A 350 -6.18 -7.36 -9.52
N HIS A 351 -5.26 -6.52 -9.97
CA HIS A 351 -4.81 -6.44 -11.35
C HIS A 351 -4.17 -7.78 -11.73
N GLY A 352 -4.83 -8.58 -12.56
CA GLY A 352 -4.17 -9.74 -13.18
C GLY A 352 -2.98 -9.34 -14.05
N ALA A 353 -2.24 -10.32 -14.56
CA ALA A 353 -1.06 -10.09 -15.39
C ALA A 353 -1.40 -9.16 -16.58
N MET A 354 -0.93 -7.91 -16.53
CA MET A 354 -1.18 -6.95 -17.60
C MET A 354 -0.21 -7.25 -18.74
N ASN A 355 -0.69 -7.93 -19.78
CA ASN A 355 0.04 -8.06 -21.03
C ASN A 355 0.32 -6.66 -21.62
N ARG A 356 1.46 -6.51 -22.31
CA ARG A 356 2.04 -5.24 -22.82
C ARG A 356 1.08 -4.28 -23.55
N GLY A 357 -0.09 -4.76 -24.00
CA GLY A 357 -1.09 -4.00 -24.77
C GLY A 357 -2.24 -3.38 -23.95
N ASN A 358 -2.49 -3.81 -22.71
CA ASN A 358 -3.59 -3.26 -21.90
C ASN A 358 -3.04 -2.40 -20.77
N ARG A 359 -2.33 -1.33 -21.12
CA ARG A 359 -1.74 -0.41 -20.13
C ARG A 359 -2.83 0.57 -19.69
N GLY A 360 -3.32 0.43 -18.45
CA GLY A 360 -4.05 1.52 -17.79
C GLY A 360 -3.20 2.80 -17.71
N TRP A 361 -3.76 3.88 -17.14
CA TRP A 361 -3.13 5.21 -17.05
C TRP A 361 -1.59 5.20 -16.97
N GLY A 362 -0.94 5.72 -18.02
CA GLY A 362 0.52 5.74 -18.15
C GLY A 362 1.04 4.52 -18.89
N GLY A 363 0.90 4.58 -20.21
CA GLY A 363 1.23 3.52 -21.15
C GLY A 363 2.72 3.27 -21.36
N ASP A 364 3.61 3.51 -20.40
CA ASP A 364 5.06 3.23 -20.50
C ASP A 364 5.67 2.86 -19.14
N GLY A 365 5.32 1.67 -18.64
CA GLY A 365 5.96 1.06 -17.47
C GLY A 365 6.55 -0.31 -17.82
N PRO A 366 7.62 -0.77 -17.13
CA PRO A 366 8.13 -2.12 -17.33
C PRO A 366 7.01 -3.13 -17.08
N PRO A 367 6.94 -4.23 -17.86
CA PRO A 367 5.96 -5.28 -17.63
C PRO A 367 6.14 -5.81 -16.21
N ARG A 368 5.07 -5.76 -15.42
CA ARG A 368 5.03 -6.43 -14.12
C ARG A 368 4.01 -7.54 -14.21
N ALA A 369 4.49 -8.78 -14.09
CA ALA A 369 3.63 -9.81 -13.52
C ALA A 369 3.17 -9.24 -12.17
N SER A 370 1.87 -9.23 -11.90
CA SER A 370 1.46 -9.20 -10.51
C SER A 370 2.23 -10.32 -9.82
N ASP A 371 2.93 -10.04 -8.71
CA ASP A 371 3.58 -11.07 -7.87
C ASP A 371 2.55 -12.05 -7.25
N ASP A 372 1.29 -11.97 -7.71
CA ASP A 372 0.09 -12.59 -7.19
C ASP A 372 -0.22 -13.95 -7.87
N GLY A 373 0.62 -14.36 -8.83
CA GLY A 373 0.48 -15.64 -9.54
C GLY A 373 -0.58 -15.63 -10.66
N ALA A 374 -0.96 -16.82 -11.10
CA ALA A 374 -2.03 -17.05 -12.07
C ALA A 374 -3.42 -17.06 -11.43
N GLY A 375 -3.55 -17.38 -10.14
CA GLY A 375 -4.81 -17.40 -9.42
C GLY A 375 -5.83 -18.40 -10.00
N PHE A 376 -7.12 -18.08 -9.90
CA PHE A 376 -8.20 -18.83 -10.54
C PHE A 376 -9.36 -17.93 -10.95
N ILE A 377 -10.14 -18.36 -11.93
CA ILE A 377 -11.29 -17.63 -12.47
C ILE A 377 -12.56 -18.39 -12.12
N THR A 378 -13.52 -17.69 -11.53
CA THR A 378 -14.86 -18.20 -11.22
C THR A 378 -15.69 -18.39 -12.51
N PRO A 379 -16.78 -19.19 -12.50
CA PRO A 379 -17.67 -19.34 -13.66
C PRO A 379 -18.18 -18.04 -14.27
N ARG A 380 -18.31 -16.97 -13.48
CA ARG A 380 -18.75 -15.64 -13.94
C ARG A 380 -17.62 -14.68 -14.33
N GLY A 381 -16.37 -15.13 -14.31
CA GLY A 381 -15.24 -14.34 -14.80
C GLY A 381 -14.55 -13.46 -13.75
N LEU A 382 -14.96 -13.53 -12.47
CA LEU A 382 -14.19 -12.93 -11.37
C LEU A 382 -12.87 -13.70 -11.21
N HIS A 383 -11.75 -12.96 -11.28
CA HIS A 383 -10.40 -13.49 -11.12
C HIS A 383 -9.88 -13.19 -9.71
N LEU A 384 -9.49 -14.25 -8.98
CA LEU A 384 -8.94 -14.17 -7.62
C LEU A 384 -7.52 -14.75 -7.56
N PHE A 385 -6.70 -14.14 -6.72
CA PHE A 385 -5.29 -14.49 -6.51
C PHE A 385 -5.03 -14.98 -5.09
N TYR A 386 -4.04 -15.86 -4.95
CA TYR A 386 -3.62 -16.41 -3.66
C TYR A 386 -2.59 -15.48 -3.00
N VAL A 387 -2.94 -14.95 -1.83
CA VAL A 387 -2.05 -14.09 -1.04
C VAL A 387 -1.28 -14.91 -0.03
N GLU A 388 -2.00 -15.72 0.75
CA GLU A 388 -1.39 -16.59 1.76
C GLU A 388 -2.22 -17.88 1.95
N PRO A 389 -1.64 -19.08 1.76
CA PRO A 389 -0.33 -19.32 1.14
C PRO A 389 -0.25 -18.69 -0.25
N ASN A 390 0.96 -18.36 -0.70
CA ASN A 390 1.13 -17.90 -2.08
C ASN A 390 0.89 -19.08 -3.04
N GLU A 391 0.71 -18.80 -4.33
CA GLU A 391 0.32 -19.86 -5.28
C GLU A 391 1.35 -20.99 -5.42
N ASP A 392 2.63 -20.68 -5.27
CA ASP A 392 3.73 -21.67 -5.37
C ASP A 392 3.83 -22.57 -4.13
N GLU A 393 3.23 -22.19 -3.01
CA GLU A 393 3.13 -22.98 -1.77
C GLU A 393 1.94 -23.95 -1.78
N LEU A 394 1.01 -23.82 -2.74
CA LEU A 394 -0.22 -24.61 -2.79
C LEU A 394 -0.08 -25.87 -3.66
N THR A 395 -0.64 -26.98 -3.19
CA THR A 395 -0.79 -28.20 -3.98
C THR A 395 -1.90 -28.06 -5.03
N ASP A 396 -1.90 -28.94 -6.04
CA ASP A 396 -2.99 -28.99 -7.02
C ASP A 396 -4.34 -29.33 -6.39
N ALA A 397 -4.35 -30.15 -5.34
CA ALA A 397 -5.58 -30.49 -4.61
C ALA A 397 -6.18 -29.26 -3.95
N GLN A 398 -5.35 -28.46 -3.26
CA GLN A 398 -5.75 -27.22 -2.60
C GLN A 398 -6.30 -26.18 -3.59
N LYS A 399 -5.63 -25.99 -4.74
CA LYS A 399 -6.10 -25.07 -5.80
C LYS A 399 -7.45 -25.51 -6.37
N LYS A 400 -7.61 -26.81 -6.65
CA LYS A 400 -8.86 -27.39 -7.17
C LYS A 400 -10.01 -27.29 -6.16
N TRP A 401 -9.73 -27.50 -4.87
CA TRP A 401 -10.74 -27.37 -3.82
C TRP A 401 -11.27 -25.94 -3.73
N MET A 402 -10.38 -24.93 -3.73
CA MET A 402 -10.80 -23.53 -3.69
C MET A 402 -11.62 -23.13 -4.92
N THR A 403 -11.18 -23.56 -6.10
CA THR A 403 -11.90 -23.28 -7.37
C THR A 403 -13.30 -23.90 -7.35
N ARG A 404 -13.43 -25.12 -6.82
CA ARG A 404 -14.73 -25.80 -6.66
C ARG A 404 -15.63 -25.06 -5.66
N TYR A 405 -15.10 -24.65 -4.51
CA TYR A 405 -15.86 -23.93 -3.49
C TYR A 405 -16.51 -22.66 -4.05
N PHE A 406 -15.74 -21.86 -4.79
CA PHE A 406 -16.26 -20.65 -5.45
C PHE A 406 -17.22 -20.96 -6.60
N THR A 407 -17.00 -22.05 -7.34
CA THR A 407 -17.92 -22.51 -8.39
C THR A 407 -19.29 -22.89 -7.82
N GLU A 408 -19.31 -23.59 -6.68
CA GLU A 408 -20.53 -23.96 -5.98
C GLU A 408 -21.23 -22.73 -5.37
N PHE A 409 -20.46 -21.80 -4.81
CA PHE A 409 -20.98 -20.54 -4.32
C PHE A 409 -21.67 -19.73 -5.42
N ASP A 410 -21.03 -19.54 -6.57
CA ASP A 410 -21.62 -18.87 -7.73
C ASP A 410 -22.93 -19.56 -8.14
N ARG A 411 -22.94 -20.89 -8.22
CA ARG A 411 -24.16 -21.64 -8.55
C ARG A 411 -25.28 -21.40 -7.54
N ALA A 412 -24.96 -21.35 -6.24
CA ALA A 412 -25.94 -21.09 -5.19
C ALA A 412 -26.47 -19.65 -5.26
N LEU A 413 -25.59 -18.65 -5.39
CA LEU A 413 -25.94 -17.23 -5.41
C LEU A 413 -26.80 -16.86 -6.64
N TYR A 414 -26.49 -17.43 -7.81
CA TYR A 414 -27.21 -17.13 -9.05
C TYR A 414 -28.29 -18.15 -9.39
N GLY A 415 -28.51 -19.16 -8.54
CA GLY A 415 -29.61 -20.10 -8.67
C GLY A 415 -30.97 -19.50 -8.28
N SER A 416 -32.05 -20.24 -8.57
CA SER A 416 -33.41 -19.84 -8.21
C SER A 416 -33.66 -19.84 -6.70
N ASN A 417 -32.99 -20.73 -5.95
CA ASN A 417 -33.14 -20.90 -4.50
C ASN A 417 -32.06 -20.15 -3.69
N PHE A 418 -31.47 -19.09 -4.24
CA PHE A 418 -30.33 -18.40 -3.63
C PHE A 418 -30.58 -17.85 -2.23
N THR A 419 -31.81 -17.44 -1.90
CA THR A 419 -32.22 -16.94 -0.58
C THR A 419 -32.45 -18.04 0.45
N ASN A 420 -32.36 -19.32 0.07
CA ASN A 420 -32.57 -20.40 1.03
C ASN A 420 -31.49 -20.33 2.14
N PRO A 421 -31.86 -20.28 3.42
CA PRO A 421 -30.90 -20.06 4.50
C PRO A 421 -29.90 -21.21 4.70
N THR A 422 -30.24 -22.42 4.25
CA THR A 422 -29.43 -23.63 4.41
C THR A 422 -28.64 -23.96 3.14
N ASN A 423 -29.27 -23.82 1.98
CA ASN A 423 -28.74 -24.29 0.70
C ASN A 423 -28.35 -23.15 -0.27
N GLY A 424 -28.69 -21.91 0.08
CA GLY A 424 -28.41 -20.72 -0.71
C GLY A 424 -27.03 -20.13 -0.44
N TYR A 425 -26.85 -18.85 -0.78
CA TYR A 425 -25.55 -18.17 -0.68
C TYR A 425 -25.00 -18.13 0.76
N ALA A 426 -25.89 -18.09 1.75
CA ALA A 426 -25.54 -17.98 3.17
C ALA A 426 -24.74 -19.20 3.68
N LYS A 427 -24.75 -20.34 2.96
CA LYS A 427 -23.89 -21.49 3.25
C LYS A 427 -22.40 -21.20 3.02
N TYR A 428 -22.09 -20.33 2.05
CA TYR A 428 -20.74 -20.12 1.55
C TYR A 428 -20.08 -18.83 2.03
N LEU A 429 -20.90 -17.84 2.42
CA LEU A 429 -20.46 -16.47 2.69
C LEU A 429 -20.92 -16.03 4.09
N ASP A 430 -20.02 -15.39 4.83
CA ASP A 430 -20.35 -14.69 6.08
C ASP A 430 -21.09 -13.40 5.73
N VAL A 431 -22.42 -13.44 5.90
CA VAL A 431 -23.32 -12.36 5.49
C VAL A 431 -23.07 -11.09 6.28
N ASP A 432 -22.73 -11.19 7.57
CA ASP A 432 -22.47 -10.02 8.41
C ASP A 432 -21.16 -9.34 8.03
N ALA A 433 -20.11 -10.13 7.78
CA ALA A 433 -18.85 -9.57 7.30
C ALA A 433 -19.00 -8.86 5.96
N PHE A 434 -19.85 -9.40 5.08
CA PHE A 434 -20.11 -8.80 3.79
C PHE A 434 -20.94 -7.52 3.90
N ILE A 435 -21.94 -7.47 4.80
CA ILE A 435 -22.71 -6.26 5.10
C ILE A 435 -21.81 -5.17 5.69
N ASP A 436 -20.91 -5.51 6.61
CA ASP A 436 -19.95 -4.55 7.18
C ASP A 436 -19.02 -3.98 6.09
N HIS A 437 -18.45 -4.83 5.23
CA HIS A 437 -17.60 -4.35 4.13
C HIS A 437 -18.39 -3.54 3.10
N PHE A 438 -19.65 -3.91 2.83
CA PHE A 438 -20.57 -3.13 2.00
C PHE A 438 -20.78 -1.73 2.58
N TRP A 439 -21.08 -1.62 3.88
CA TRP A 439 -21.27 -0.32 4.51
C TRP A 439 -20.00 0.52 4.51
N LEU A 440 -18.84 -0.09 4.77
CA LEU A 440 -17.57 0.60 4.66
C LEU A 440 -17.34 1.10 3.22
N ALA A 441 -17.50 0.25 2.21
CA ALA A 441 -17.31 0.63 0.82
C ALA A 441 -18.25 1.76 0.38
N GLU A 442 -19.53 1.70 0.75
CA GLU A 442 -20.54 2.68 0.34
C GLU A 442 -20.46 3.99 1.09
N VAL A 443 -20.20 3.98 2.40
CA VAL A 443 -20.11 5.22 3.19
C VAL A 443 -18.88 6.03 2.80
N THR A 444 -17.78 5.35 2.42
CA THR A 444 -16.56 6.02 1.98
C THR A 444 -16.50 6.21 0.46
N LYS A 445 -17.36 5.53 -0.31
CA LYS A 445 -17.24 5.34 -1.77
C LYS A 445 -15.81 5.06 -2.21
N ASN A 446 -15.20 4.02 -1.63
CA ASN A 446 -13.91 3.57 -2.16
C ASN A 446 -14.13 2.83 -3.47
N VAL A 447 -13.67 3.43 -4.57
CA VAL A 447 -13.83 2.93 -5.94
C VAL A 447 -13.01 1.67 -6.25
N ASP A 448 -12.21 1.18 -5.30
CA ASP A 448 -11.47 -0.07 -5.43
C ASP A 448 -11.94 -1.16 -4.44
N ALA A 449 -12.85 -0.87 -3.49
CA ALA A 449 -13.23 -1.77 -2.40
C ALA A 449 -13.76 -3.17 -2.80
N PHE A 450 -14.26 -3.33 -4.02
CA PHE A 450 -14.70 -4.59 -4.64
C PHE A 450 -13.96 -4.92 -5.94
N ARG A 451 -13.04 -4.03 -6.32
CA ARG A 451 -12.29 -4.06 -7.56
C ARG A 451 -10.87 -4.42 -7.17
N TYR A 452 -9.98 -3.46 -6.99
CA TYR A 452 -8.55 -3.73 -6.84
C TYR A 452 -8.15 -3.79 -5.37
N SER A 453 -7.10 -4.56 -5.08
CA SER A 453 -6.63 -4.78 -3.72
C SER A 453 -7.72 -5.23 -2.72
N ALA A 454 -8.76 -5.91 -3.19
CA ALA A 454 -9.91 -6.32 -2.38
C ALA A 454 -9.69 -7.72 -1.81
N PHE A 455 -9.47 -7.83 -0.50
CA PHE A 455 -9.14 -9.09 0.17
C PHE A 455 -10.37 -9.89 0.58
N LEU A 456 -10.21 -11.21 0.57
CA LEU A 456 -11.12 -12.17 1.19
C LEU A 456 -10.30 -13.18 1.98
N HIS A 457 -10.90 -13.82 2.99
CA HIS A 457 -10.26 -14.95 3.65
C HIS A 457 -11.25 -16.06 3.96
N LYS A 458 -10.73 -17.29 4.06
CA LYS A 458 -11.51 -18.50 4.26
C LYS A 458 -10.92 -19.31 5.43
N PRO A 459 -11.48 -19.20 6.65
CA PRO A 459 -11.07 -20.04 7.77
C PRO A 459 -11.47 -21.50 7.54
N ARG A 460 -10.71 -22.41 8.16
CA ARG A 460 -10.97 -23.86 8.11
C ARG A 460 -12.35 -24.15 8.70
N GLY A 461 -13.17 -24.88 7.96
CA GLY A 461 -14.57 -25.17 8.32
C GLY A 461 -15.52 -23.96 8.30
N GLY A 462 -15.03 -22.74 8.04
CA GLY A 462 -15.86 -21.53 8.02
C GLY A 462 -16.29 -21.10 6.62
N LYS A 463 -16.81 -19.88 6.50
CA LYS A 463 -17.33 -19.28 5.26
C LYS A 463 -16.35 -18.27 4.67
N ILE A 464 -16.57 -17.81 3.44
CA ILE A 464 -15.83 -16.66 2.87
C ILE A 464 -16.16 -15.42 3.70
N ILE A 465 -15.12 -14.72 4.14
CA ILE A 465 -15.22 -13.46 4.87
C ILE A 465 -14.59 -12.37 4.00
N MET A 466 -15.32 -11.28 3.77
CA MET A 466 -14.80 -10.12 3.04
C MET A 466 -13.85 -9.32 3.93
N GLY A 467 -12.77 -8.81 3.34
CA GLY A 467 -11.73 -8.08 4.03
C GLY A 467 -10.51 -8.94 4.40
N PRO A 468 -9.51 -8.33 5.04
CA PRO A 468 -9.54 -6.98 5.64
C PRO A 468 -9.56 -5.83 4.61
N ALA A 469 -10.03 -4.65 5.04
CA ALA A 469 -9.96 -3.43 4.23
C ALA A 469 -8.50 -3.05 3.90
N TRP A 470 -8.27 -2.58 2.68
CA TRP A 470 -6.94 -2.24 2.16
C TRP A 470 -7.07 -1.23 1.00
N ASP A 471 -6.13 -0.29 0.86
CA ASP A 471 -6.05 0.72 -0.22
C ASP A 471 -7.30 1.63 -0.27
N TRP A 472 -7.52 2.36 0.82
CA TRP A 472 -8.63 3.31 1.03
C TRP A 472 -8.33 4.75 0.62
N ASN A 473 -7.20 5.04 -0.01
CA ASN A 473 -6.84 6.38 -0.44
C ASN A 473 -7.75 6.97 -1.54
N LEU A 474 -8.47 6.13 -2.31
CA LEU A 474 -9.41 6.53 -3.37
C LEU A 474 -10.86 6.58 -2.86
N SER A 475 -11.04 7.17 -1.69
CA SER A 475 -12.32 7.29 -0.99
C SER A 475 -12.57 8.73 -0.53
N PHE A 476 -13.71 8.97 0.12
CA PHE A 476 -14.09 10.26 0.70
C PHE A 476 -13.98 11.42 -0.30
N GLY A 477 -14.59 11.22 -1.47
CA GLY A 477 -14.68 12.24 -2.52
C GLY A 477 -13.40 12.48 -3.32
N ASN A 478 -12.38 11.61 -3.18
CA ASN A 478 -11.08 11.83 -3.82
C ASN A 478 -11.03 11.43 -5.30
N ALA A 479 -11.73 10.36 -5.69
CA ALA A 479 -11.63 9.78 -7.02
C ALA A 479 -12.53 10.50 -8.05
N ASP A 480 -11.95 10.93 -9.18
CA ASP A 480 -12.62 11.58 -10.33
C ASP A 480 -13.34 10.61 -11.29
N TYR A 481 -13.55 9.36 -10.88
CA TYR A 481 -14.09 8.28 -11.70
C TYR A 481 -14.97 7.35 -10.84
N TYR A 482 -15.82 6.53 -11.48
CA TYR A 482 -16.81 5.64 -10.81
C TYR A 482 -17.71 6.36 -9.80
N ASP A 483 -17.98 7.65 -10.04
CA ASP A 483 -18.76 8.52 -9.16
C ASP A 483 -18.22 8.55 -7.71
N GLY A 484 -16.92 8.32 -7.54
CA GLY A 484 -16.26 8.33 -6.22
C GLY A 484 -16.28 9.71 -5.56
N TYR A 485 -16.41 10.77 -6.36
CA TYR A 485 -16.58 12.15 -5.90
C TYR A 485 -18.03 12.50 -5.56
N GLU A 486 -19.01 11.75 -6.03
CA GLU A 486 -20.42 12.04 -5.79
C GLU A 486 -20.85 11.63 -4.39
N THR A 487 -21.63 12.46 -3.70
CA THR A 487 -22.18 12.11 -2.38
C THR A 487 -23.44 11.24 -2.51
N SER A 488 -24.08 11.24 -3.68
CA SER A 488 -25.28 10.44 -4.01
C SER A 488 -25.00 9.24 -4.90
N GLY A 489 -25.96 8.32 -4.99
CA GLY A 489 -25.85 7.11 -5.80
C GLY A 489 -25.09 5.99 -5.09
N TRP A 490 -25.37 4.74 -5.47
CA TRP A 490 -24.71 3.58 -4.91
C TRP A 490 -23.45 3.24 -5.71
N TYR A 491 -22.33 3.01 -5.04
CA TYR A 491 -21.09 2.62 -5.73
C TYR A 491 -21.23 1.23 -6.36
N TYR A 492 -21.92 0.30 -5.70
CA TYR A 492 -22.08 -1.05 -6.24
C TYR A 492 -22.71 -1.08 -7.63
N GLU A 493 -23.51 -0.08 -8.00
CA GLU A 493 -24.16 0.03 -9.31
C GLU A 493 -23.18 0.25 -10.47
N ASN A 494 -21.92 0.58 -10.16
CA ASN A 494 -20.85 0.72 -11.13
C ASN A 494 -19.96 -0.54 -11.26
N LEU A 495 -20.26 -1.62 -10.53
CA LEU A 495 -19.46 -2.85 -10.55
C LEU A 495 -19.76 -3.72 -11.76
N ARG A 496 -18.71 -4.36 -12.29
CA ARG A 496 -18.79 -5.32 -13.40
C ARG A 496 -18.87 -6.74 -12.88
N ASP A 497 -19.42 -7.66 -13.66
CA ASP A 497 -19.47 -9.10 -13.33
C ASP A 497 -18.08 -9.74 -13.07
N THR A 498 -17.01 -9.14 -13.58
CA THR A 498 -15.61 -9.57 -13.36
C THR A 498 -14.98 -8.98 -12.08
N GLU A 499 -15.75 -8.22 -11.31
CA GLU A 499 -15.41 -7.67 -10.00
C GLU A 499 -16.23 -8.39 -8.92
N ILE A 500 -16.03 -8.06 -7.65
CA ILE A 500 -16.83 -8.66 -6.56
C ILE A 500 -18.21 -7.98 -6.53
N SER A 501 -19.02 -8.27 -7.55
CA SER A 501 -20.33 -7.65 -7.79
C SER A 501 -21.50 -8.38 -7.11
N TRP A 502 -21.21 -9.36 -6.25
CA TRP A 502 -22.23 -10.21 -5.60
C TRP A 502 -23.32 -9.43 -4.88
N ILE A 503 -23.01 -8.22 -4.42
CA ILE A 503 -23.96 -7.33 -3.74
C ILE A 503 -25.21 -7.04 -4.57
N TYR A 504 -25.14 -6.97 -5.91
CA TYR A 504 -26.34 -6.83 -6.75
C TYR A 504 -27.33 -7.97 -6.51
N ARG A 505 -26.82 -9.19 -6.42
CA ARG A 505 -27.63 -10.39 -6.22
C ARG A 505 -28.05 -10.55 -4.76
N LEU A 506 -27.16 -10.26 -3.82
CA LEU A 506 -27.46 -10.33 -2.38
C LEU A 506 -28.58 -9.36 -1.99
N ARG A 507 -28.61 -8.13 -2.51
CA ARG A 507 -29.66 -7.14 -2.23
C ARG A 507 -31.04 -7.49 -2.81
N GLN A 508 -31.15 -8.54 -3.61
CA GLN A 508 -32.45 -9.08 -4.05
C GLN A 508 -33.07 -10.05 -3.03
N ASP A 509 -32.31 -10.42 -1.99
CA ASP A 509 -32.82 -11.13 -0.83
C ASP A 509 -33.39 -10.13 0.19
N PRO A 510 -34.69 -10.19 0.51
CA PRO A 510 -35.30 -9.34 1.54
C PRO A 510 -34.59 -9.44 2.90
N ASP A 511 -34.11 -10.62 3.29
CA ASP A 511 -33.43 -10.81 4.57
C ASP A 511 -32.07 -10.11 4.59
N PHE A 512 -31.33 -10.15 3.48
CA PHE A 512 -30.09 -9.38 3.34
C PHE A 512 -30.34 -7.88 3.45
N MET A 513 -31.40 -7.39 2.78
CA MET A 513 -31.78 -5.98 2.80
C MET A 513 -32.18 -5.51 4.20
N GLN A 514 -32.98 -6.31 4.91
CA GLN A 514 -33.37 -6.01 6.29
C GLN A 514 -32.14 -5.97 7.22
N ARG A 515 -31.29 -7.00 7.18
CA ARG A 515 -30.06 -7.05 7.98
C ARG A 515 -29.12 -5.89 7.66
N SER A 516 -29.04 -5.48 6.40
CA SER A 516 -28.25 -4.31 5.99
C SER A 516 -28.80 -3.02 6.59
N ALA A 517 -30.12 -2.80 6.52
CA ALA A 517 -30.78 -1.63 7.10
C ALA A 517 -30.61 -1.57 8.62
N ASP A 518 -30.78 -2.71 9.31
CA ASP A 518 -30.58 -2.81 10.77
C ASP A 518 -29.13 -2.50 11.16
N ARG A 519 -28.17 -3.02 10.39
CA ARG A 519 -26.76 -2.76 10.62
C ARG A 519 -26.39 -1.29 10.37
N TRP A 520 -26.95 -0.65 9.36
CA TRP A 520 -26.79 0.80 9.16
C TRP A 520 -27.33 1.58 10.36
N ALA A 521 -28.55 1.27 10.79
CA ALA A 521 -29.18 1.89 11.95
C ALA A 521 -28.36 1.73 13.24
N GLU A 522 -27.69 0.59 13.44
CA GLU A 522 -26.76 0.36 14.54
C GLU A 522 -25.53 1.25 14.42
N LEU A 523 -24.82 1.18 13.29
CA LEU A 523 -23.58 1.93 13.05
C LEU A 523 -23.81 3.44 13.16
N ARG A 524 -24.98 3.93 12.73
CA ARG A 524 -25.36 5.33 12.81
C ARG A 524 -25.54 5.87 14.23
N ARG A 525 -25.65 5.01 15.26
CA ARG A 525 -25.70 5.45 16.66
C ARG A 525 -24.32 5.78 17.24
N ASP A 526 -23.24 5.31 16.61
CA ASP A 526 -21.88 5.52 17.10
C ASP A 526 -20.86 5.62 15.95
N VAL A 527 -20.33 4.49 15.46
CA VAL A 527 -19.18 4.43 14.53
C VAL A 527 -19.35 5.32 13.28
N LEU A 528 -20.53 5.30 12.66
CA LEU A 528 -20.85 6.08 11.46
C LEU A 528 -21.73 7.30 11.77
N ALA A 529 -21.78 7.74 13.02
CA ALA A 529 -22.39 9.02 13.35
C ALA A 529 -21.56 10.17 12.75
N PRO A 530 -22.16 11.11 11.97
CA PRO A 530 -21.41 12.16 11.31
C PRO A 530 -20.44 12.90 12.22
N GLU A 531 -20.88 13.27 13.41
CA GLU A 531 -20.06 13.95 14.42
C GLU A 531 -18.86 13.11 14.89
N LYS A 532 -19.00 11.78 14.96
CA LYS A 532 -17.93 10.86 15.35
C LYS A 532 -16.90 10.71 14.25
N VAL A 533 -17.35 10.51 13.00
CA VAL A 533 -16.47 10.42 11.83
C VAL A 533 -15.72 11.74 11.62
N LEU A 534 -16.41 12.87 11.72
CA LEU A 534 -15.80 14.20 11.58
C LEU A 534 -14.83 14.52 12.72
N ALA A 535 -15.16 14.16 13.97
CA ALA A 535 -14.24 14.31 15.09
C ALA A 535 -12.97 13.46 14.89
N ARG A 536 -13.08 12.30 14.22
CA ARG A 536 -11.91 11.50 13.90
C ARG A 536 -11.02 12.16 12.86
N VAL A 537 -11.59 12.77 11.81
CA VAL A 537 -10.85 13.59 10.85
C VAL A 537 -10.13 14.74 11.57
N ASP A 538 -10.81 15.42 12.50
CA ASP A 538 -10.20 16.50 13.28
C ASP A 538 -9.03 16.02 14.16
N ALA A 539 -9.16 14.84 14.79
CA ALA A 539 -8.08 14.24 15.56
C ALA A 539 -6.85 13.91 14.69
N MET A 540 -7.05 13.43 13.46
CA MET A 540 -5.94 13.20 12.52
C MET A 540 -5.33 14.52 12.03
N ARG A 541 -6.14 15.55 11.79
CA ARG A 541 -5.66 16.89 11.43
C ARG A 541 -4.76 17.46 12.51
N VAL A 542 -5.12 17.30 13.79
CA VAL A 542 -4.28 17.71 14.93
C VAL A 542 -2.93 16.99 14.92
N GLN A 543 -2.89 15.69 14.68
CA GLN A 543 -1.62 14.95 14.56
C GLN A 543 -0.74 15.48 13.42
N LEU A 544 -1.34 15.88 12.30
CA LEU A 544 -0.65 16.33 11.09
C LEU A 544 -0.34 17.84 11.06
N GLN A 545 -0.77 18.60 12.07
CA GLN A 545 -0.77 20.07 12.04
C GLN A 545 0.59 20.68 11.67
N GLU A 546 1.68 20.17 12.26
CA GLU A 546 3.04 20.65 11.99
C GLU A 546 3.67 19.98 10.76
N SER A 547 3.52 18.66 10.65
CA SER A 547 4.26 17.83 9.68
C SER A 547 3.72 17.97 8.25
N GLN A 548 2.45 18.33 8.08
CA GLN A 548 1.88 18.63 6.76
C GLN A 548 2.60 19.80 6.08
N GLU A 549 3.02 20.83 6.83
CA GLU A 549 3.72 21.99 6.26
C GLU A 549 5.06 21.58 5.67
N ARG A 550 5.83 20.78 6.43
CA ARG A 550 7.11 20.21 5.97
C ARG A 550 6.90 19.29 4.77
N ASN A 551 5.87 18.44 4.81
CA ASN A 551 5.52 17.55 3.72
C ASN A 551 5.21 18.32 2.43
N PHE A 552 4.38 19.36 2.47
CA PHE A 552 4.02 20.12 1.26
C PHE A 552 5.11 21.11 0.81
N ARG A 553 6.03 21.50 1.70
CA ARG A 553 7.28 22.15 1.29
C ARG A 553 8.18 21.21 0.48
N LYS A 554 8.30 19.94 0.90
CA LYS A 554 9.05 18.92 0.16
C LYS A 554 8.34 18.50 -1.14
N TRP A 555 7.02 18.37 -1.09
CA TRP A 555 6.16 17.91 -2.17
C TRP A 555 5.07 18.95 -2.45
N PRO A 556 5.35 19.98 -3.28
CA PRO A 556 4.43 21.09 -3.51
C PRO A 556 3.28 20.69 -4.44
N VAL A 557 2.37 19.85 -3.94
CA VAL A 557 1.24 19.27 -4.70
C VAL A 557 -0.11 19.95 -4.43
N LEU A 558 -0.22 20.76 -3.38
CA LEU A 558 -1.41 21.57 -3.11
C LEU A 558 -1.65 22.56 -4.26
N GLY A 559 -2.92 22.77 -4.62
CA GLY A 559 -3.34 23.61 -5.75
C GLY A 559 -3.05 23.02 -7.13
N ARG A 560 -2.50 21.80 -7.22
CA ARG A 560 -2.17 21.14 -8.49
C ARG A 560 -3.08 19.95 -8.76
N THR A 561 -3.51 19.80 -10.00
CA THR A 561 -4.25 18.62 -10.47
C THR A 561 -3.30 17.43 -10.55
N ILE A 562 -3.58 16.38 -9.78
CA ILE A 562 -2.89 15.10 -9.86
C ILE A 562 -3.97 14.03 -9.95
N LYS A 563 -3.94 13.21 -10.99
CA LYS A 563 -4.96 12.17 -11.14
C LYS A 563 -4.82 11.11 -10.04
N PRO A 564 -5.94 10.56 -9.54
CA PRO A 564 -7.33 10.80 -9.97
C PRO A 564 -8.09 11.83 -9.10
N ASN A 565 -7.44 12.87 -8.57
CA ASN A 565 -8.12 13.82 -7.69
C ASN A 565 -9.26 14.55 -8.41
N TYR A 566 -10.48 14.45 -7.87
CA TYR A 566 -11.61 15.27 -8.30
C TYR A 566 -11.48 16.71 -7.80
N TYR A 567 -11.34 16.87 -6.49
CA TYR A 567 -11.15 18.18 -5.86
C TYR A 567 -9.67 18.54 -5.77
N VAL A 568 -9.37 19.83 -5.91
CA VAL A 568 -8.01 20.39 -5.84
C VAL A 568 -8.03 21.59 -4.91
N GLY A 569 -7.79 21.36 -3.63
CA GLY A 569 -7.63 22.41 -2.62
C GLY A 569 -6.31 23.15 -2.80
N ARG A 570 -6.30 24.45 -2.51
CA ARG A 570 -5.07 25.29 -2.56
C ARG A 570 -4.25 25.15 -1.29
N THR A 571 -4.91 24.80 -0.19
CA THR A 571 -4.30 24.57 1.13
C THR A 571 -4.63 23.16 1.64
N PHE A 572 -3.90 22.71 2.65
CA PHE A 572 -4.22 21.48 3.37
C PHE A 572 -5.61 21.54 4.02
N ASP A 573 -5.96 22.70 4.59
CA ASP A 573 -7.28 22.91 5.21
C ASP A 573 -8.42 22.87 4.18
N ASP A 574 -8.21 23.35 2.95
CA ASP A 574 -9.20 23.20 1.87
C ASP A 574 -9.50 21.73 1.58
N GLU A 575 -8.47 20.88 1.53
CA GLU A 575 -8.59 19.44 1.27
C GLU A 575 -9.32 18.73 2.42
N VAL A 576 -8.99 19.08 3.67
CA VAL A 576 -9.66 18.51 4.85
C VAL A 576 -11.12 18.97 4.93
N ASN A 577 -11.40 20.26 4.69
CA ASN A 577 -12.76 20.80 4.70
C ASN A 577 -13.63 20.18 3.60
N TRP A 578 -13.09 20.00 2.39
CA TRP A 578 -13.76 19.27 1.32
C TRP A 578 -14.12 17.84 1.75
N MET A 579 -13.16 17.09 2.28
CA MET A 579 -13.38 15.72 2.76
C MET A 579 -14.47 15.66 3.83
N LYS A 580 -14.48 16.60 4.79
CA LYS A 580 -15.51 16.69 5.85
C LYS A 580 -16.90 16.98 5.29
N LEU A 581 -17.02 17.94 4.38
CA LEU A 581 -18.30 18.27 3.72
C LEU A 581 -18.83 17.05 2.95
N TRP A 582 -17.96 16.40 2.18
CA TRP A 582 -18.30 15.19 1.43
C TRP A 582 -18.82 14.08 2.34
N ILE A 583 -18.14 13.79 3.47
CA ILE A 583 -18.54 12.76 4.44
C ILE A 583 -19.95 13.06 4.99
N ARG A 584 -20.18 14.29 5.43
CA ARG A 584 -21.48 14.72 5.98
C ARG A 584 -22.60 14.51 4.97
N ASP A 585 -22.39 14.98 3.75
CA ASP A 585 -23.41 14.97 2.71
C ASP A 585 -23.67 13.55 2.18
N ARG A 586 -22.63 12.69 2.15
CA ARG A 586 -22.75 11.26 1.84
C ARG A 586 -23.59 10.51 2.86
N ILE A 587 -23.28 10.66 4.15
CA ILE A 587 -24.05 9.99 5.22
C ILE A 587 -25.50 10.48 5.20
N ALA A 588 -25.72 11.80 5.04
CA ALA A 588 -27.06 12.35 4.92
C ALA A 588 -27.83 11.83 3.70
N TRP A 589 -27.15 11.53 2.59
CA TRP A 589 -27.78 10.90 1.43
C TRP A 589 -28.18 9.44 1.72
N ILE A 590 -27.31 8.65 2.36
CA ILE A 590 -27.62 7.26 2.72
C ILE A 590 -28.80 7.21 3.70
N ASP A 591 -28.84 8.11 4.69
CA ASP A 591 -29.94 8.20 5.66
C ASP A 591 -31.31 8.39 4.98
N ARG A 592 -31.35 9.07 3.81
CA ARG A 592 -32.58 9.25 3.02
C ARG A 592 -33.02 8.02 2.22
N GLN A 593 -32.17 6.99 2.11
CA GLN A 593 -32.50 5.77 1.36
C GLN A 593 -33.23 4.73 2.20
N TYR A 594 -33.31 4.94 3.52
CA TYR A 594 -33.93 4.02 4.46
C TYR A 594 -34.98 4.76 5.30
N PRO A 595 -36.05 4.07 5.74
CA PRO A 595 -36.95 4.61 6.75
C PRO A 595 -36.18 5.03 8.00
N ALA A 596 -36.62 6.10 8.65
CA ALA A 596 -36.05 6.51 9.93
C ALA A 596 -36.25 5.39 10.97
N VAL A 597 -35.24 5.16 11.80
CA VAL A 597 -35.37 4.24 12.95
C VAL A 597 -36.47 4.77 13.86
N PRO A 598 -37.44 3.94 14.28
CA PRO A 598 -38.45 4.35 15.23
C PRO A 598 -37.81 4.91 16.51
N LYS A 599 -38.20 6.13 16.87
CA LYS A 599 -37.86 6.73 18.16
C LYS A 599 -38.80 6.17 19.21
N LEU A 600 -38.22 5.71 20.31
CA LEU A 600 -38.93 5.27 21.51
C LEU A 600 -39.17 6.49 22.40
N SER A 601 -40.37 6.61 22.99
CA SER A 601 -40.64 7.64 24.02
C SER A 601 -39.78 7.46 25.26
N GLU A 602 -39.43 6.21 25.56
CA GLU A 602 -38.63 5.85 26.72
C GLU A 602 -37.17 5.60 26.32
N LYS A 603 -36.24 6.07 27.16
CA LYS A 603 -34.82 5.75 27.00
C LYS A 603 -34.56 4.28 27.34
N PRO A 604 -33.59 3.62 26.68
CA PRO A 604 -33.15 2.28 27.07
C PRO A 604 -32.69 2.26 28.54
N GLY A 605 -33.10 1.26 29.32
CA GLY A 605 -32.69 1.12 30.71
C GLY A 605 -33.75 0.45 31.59
N ARG A 606 -33.60 0.58 32.91
CA ARG A 606 -34.56 0.04 33.88
C ARG A 606 -35.82 0.92 33.88
N VAL A 607 -36.93 0.34 33.44
CA VAL A 607 -38.26 0.96 33.47
C VAL A 607 -39.18 0.20 34.41
N ALA A 608 -40.21 0.86 34.95
CA ALA A 608 -41.16 0.22 35.85
C ALA A 608 -42.05 -0.80 35.09
N PRO A 609 -42.47 -1.91 35.72
CA PRO A 609 -43.50 -2.78 35.15
C PRO A 609 -44.75 -1.96 34.76
N GLY A 610 -45.26 -2.18 33.54
CA GLY A 610 -46.40 -1.44 32.99
C GLY A 610 -46.06 -0.13 32.25
N THR A 611 -44.78 0.22 32.09
CA THR A 611 -44.36 1.38 31.29
C THR A 611 -44.86 1.26 29.85
N LYS A 612 -45.57 2.29 29.37
CA LYS A 612 -46.05 2.36 27.99
C LYS A 612 -45.01 3.05 27.13
N VAL A 613 -44.46 2.34 26.14
CA VAL A 613 -43.53 2.90 25.17
C VAL A 613 -44.29 3.33 23.93
N LYS A 614 -44.14 4.59 23.52
CA LYS A 614 -44.65 5.06 22.22
C LYS A 614 -43.53 4.94 21.18
N LEU A 615 -43.88 4.40 20.03
CA LEU A 615 -43.04 4.37 18.84
C LEU A 615 -43.45 5.53 17.93
N THR A 616 -42.50 6.38 17.56
CA THR A 616 -42.70 7.42 16.55
C THR A 616 -41.65 7.24 15.46
N GLY A 617 -42.02 7.19 14.19
CA GLY A 617 -41.12 6.96 13.07
C GLY A 617 -41.56 7.71 11.84
#